data_AF-A1ZST1-F1
#
_entry.id   AF-A1ZST1-F1
#
_cell.length_a   1.000
_cell.length_b   1.000
_cell.length_c   1.000
_cell.angle_alpha   90.00
_cell.angle_beta   90.00
_cell.angle_gamma   90.00
#
_symmetry.space_group_name_H-M   'P 1'
#
loop_
_entity.id
_entity.type
_entity.pdbx_description
1 polymer ?
#
loop_
_entity_poly.entity_id
_entity_poly.type
_entity_poly.pdbx_seq_one_letter_code
_entity_poly.pdbx_strand_id
1 'polypeptide(L)'
;MRKSTIEREGRVLWQKYDARSTQKFWQSYNHLLAKAKQNRVAKVQTFNPKPPQTILSPLPKRRKTQVTQKVLWLFCCFWLIVGYLWLVSGDTYKNSAVMPPDLHFVHRVGDEVTQEKWLRAMSTPAQRTDLDVFLERNDSIPREEAIDQFIASRGLVDWSQLPINMSVHHQQLYRLFQPGDTSIVCKGNLRQYPLQAIRYDYDTTFFEKPAKPFFRARLILIYKNYPVLVKPEGYYIKTPYQRKAQKVVKGGEKLLQVKLITEQKQ
;
A
#
# COMPACT_ATOMS: atom_id res chain seq x y z
N MET A 1 -11.93 -28.21 22.19
CA MET A 1 -10.66 -27.68 21.62
C MET A 1 -9.69 -27.37 22.75
N ARG A 2 -8.54 -28.04 22.84
CA ARG A 2 -7.50 -27.72 23.83
C ARG A 2 -6.80 -26.42 23.41
N LYS A 3 -6.92 -25.36 24.21
CA LYS A 3 -6.25 -24.07 23.98
C LYS A 3 -4.74 -24.28 23.94
N SER A 4 -4.05 -23.68 22.97
CA SER A 4 -2.61 -23.83 22.81
C SER A 4 -1.89 -23.30 24.07
N THR A 5 -0.86 -24.01 24.54
CA THR A 5 -0.13 -23.67 25.78
C THR A 5 0.34 -22.21 25.78
N ILE A 6 0.67 -21.67 24.61
CA ILE A 6 1.12 -20.29 24.39
C ILE A 6 0.00 -19.27 24.64
N GLU A 7 -1.23 -19.54 24.20
CA GLU A 7 -2.38 -18.66 24.47
C GLU A 7 -2.78 -18.62 25.95
N ARG A 8 -2.48 -19.68 26.69
CA ARG A 8 -2.69 -19.73 28.14
C ARG A 8 -1.59 -18.94 28.86
N GLU A 9 -0.33 -19.16 28.49
CA GLU A 9 0.83 -18.42 29.02
C GLU A 9 0.71 -16.90 28.75
N GLY A 10 0.28 -16.50 27.54
CA GLY A 10 0.06 -15.10 27.18
C GLY A 10 -1.06 -14.41 27.98
N ARG A 11 -2.15 -15.14 28.29
CA ARG A 11 -3.22 -14.61 29.15
C ARG A 11 -2.76 -14.41 30.59
N VAL A 12 -2.00 -15.35 31.14
CA VAL A 12 -1.45 -15.23 32.50
C VAL A 12 -0.44 -14.07 32.58
N LEU A 13 0.35 -13.87 31.53
CA LEU A 13 1.27 -12.73 31.43
C LEU A 13 0.52 -11.40 31.49
N TRP A 14 -0.57 -11.28 30.72
CA TRP A 14 -1.38 -10.06 30.67
C TRP A 14 -2.11 -9.79 31.99
N GLN A 15 -2.57 -10.83 32.67
CA GLN A 15 -3.22 -10.71 33.98
C GLN A 15 -2.27 -10.28 35.11
N LYS A 16 -0.96 -10.52 34.96
CA LYS A 16 0.07 -10.13 35.93
C LYS A 16 0.77 -8.81 35.56
N TYR A 17 0.24 -8.07 34.60
CA TYR A 17 0.80 -6.79 34.20
C TYR A 17 0.60 -5.74 35.30
N ASP A 18 1.71 -5.15 35.75
CA ASP A 18 1.75 -4.01 36.66
C ASP A 18 2.64 -2.92 36.05
N ALA A 19 2.13 -1.68 36.02
CA ALA A 19 2.77 -0.51 35.44
C ALA A 19 4.15 -0.19 36.03
N ARG A 20 4.44 -0.68 37.24
CA ARG A 20 5.75 -0.51 37.90
C ARG A 20 6.82 -1.51 37.42
N SER A 21 6.44 -2.52 36.65
CA SER A 21 7.33 -3.61 36.21
C SER A 21 7.39 -3.81 34.69
N THR A 22 7.16 -2.72 33.95
CA THR A 22 7.06 -2.68 32.48
C THR A 22 8.22 -3.38 31.76
N GLN A 23 9.46 -3.23 32.26
CA GLN A 23 10.63 -3.86 31.64
C GLN A 23 10.62 -5.40 31.75
N LYS A 24 10.24 -5.94 32.91
CA LYS A 24 10.14 -7.41 33.14
C LYS A 24 9.00 -8.03 32.33
N PHE A 25 7.90 -7.28 32.17
CA PHE A 25 6.79 -7.65 31.33
C PHE A 25 7.22 -7.80 29.86
N TRP A 26 7.91 -6.80 29.30
CA TRP A 26 8.34 -6.86 27.89
C TRP A 26 9.40 -7.94 27.63
N GLN A 27 10.31 -8.19 28.57
CA GLN A 27 11.25 -9.30 28.47
C GLN A 27 10.53 -10.66 28.38
N SER A 28 9.53 -10.87 29.25
CA SER A 28 8.74 -12.10 29.29
C SER A 28 7.85 -12.25 28.05
N TYR A 29 7.30 -11.13 27.54
CA TYR A 29 6.53 -11.10 26.29
C TYR A 29 7.39 -11.44 25.06
N ASN A 30 8.61 -10.87 24.98
CA ASN A 30 9.55 -11.14 23.90
C ASN A 30 10.00 -12.62 23.89
N HIS A 31 10.22 -13.21 25.07
CA HIS A 31 10.50 -14.63 25.20
C HIS A 31 9.33 -15.51 24.70
N LEU A 32 8.09 -15.13 25.02
CA LEU A 32 6.89 -15.82 24.54
C LEU A 32 6.72 -15.73 23.02
N LEU A 33 7.02 -14.56 22.43
CA LEU A 33 7.04 -14.34 20.99
C LEU A 33 8.10 -15.21 20.28
N ALA A 34 9.30 -15.33 20.85
CA ALA A 34 10.35 -16.20 20.32
C ALA A 34 9.92 -17.67 20.33
N LYS A 35 9.32 -18.15 21.43
CA LYS A 35 8.77 -19.51 21.57
C LYS A 35 7.62 -19.77 20.59
N ALA A 36 6.78 -18.78 20.31
CA ALA A 36 5.72 -18.87 19.31
C ALA A 36 6.26 -18.93 17.87
N LYS A 37 7.34 -18.19 17.56
CA LYS A 37 8.01 -18.26 16.26
C LYS A 37 8.68 -19.62 16.04
N GLN A 38 9.38 -20.17 17.04
CA GLN A 38 9.98 -21.51 16.95
C GLN A 38 8.92 -22.61 16.74
N ASN A 39 7.77 -22.53 17.43
CA ASN A 39 6.67 -23.48 17.22
C ASN A 39 6.00 -23.38 15.84
N ARG A 40 6.09 -22.22 15.16
CA ARG A 40 5.64 -22.10 13.75
C ARG A 40 6.60 -22.78 12.77
N VAL A 41 7.90 -22.74 13.03
CA VAL A 41 8.91 -23.40 12.17
C VAL A 41 8.86 -24.91 12.33
N ALA A 42 8.63 -25.42 13.54
CA ALA A 42 8.49 -26.86 13.81
C ALA A 42 7.21 -27.50 13.21
N LYS A 43 6.24 -26.68 12.79
CA LYS A 43 4.99 -27.15 12.16
C LYS A 43 5.08 -27.26 10.64
N VAL A 44 6.24 -27.01 10.05
CA VAL A 44 6.59 -27.45 8.69
C VAL A 44 7.11 -28.88 8.80
N GLN A 45 6.25 -29.81 9.22
CA GLN A 45 6.51 -31.24 9.07
C GLN A 45 6.32 -31.59 7.60
N THR A 46 7.44 -31.67 6.90
CA THR A 46 7.80 -32.73 5.94
C THR A 46 6.67 -33.73 5.63
N PHE A 47 5.92 -33.47 4.57
CA PHE A 47 5.28 -34.53 3.80
C PHE A 47 6.38 -35.33 3.11
N ASN A 48 6.85 -36.39 3.78
CA ASN A 48 7.70 -37.40 3.19
C ASN A 48 6.82 -38.66 3.01
N PRO A 49 6.18 -38.88 1.85
CA PRO A 49 5.47 -40.12 1.63
C PRO A 49 6.50 -41.24 1.49
N LYS A 50 6.58 -42.07 2.54
CA LYS A 50 7.22 -43.39 2.51
C LYS A 50 6.69 -44.16 1.29
N PRO A 51 7.54 -44.72 0.41
CA PRO A 51 7.07 -45.55 -0.68
C PRO A 51 6.47 -46.86 -0.13
N PRO A 52 5.40 -47.39 -0.74
CA PRO A 52 4.81 -48.65 -0.34
C PRO A 52 5.77 -49.81 -0.66
N GLN A 53 5.82 -50.79 0.24
CA GLN A 53 6.48 -52.07 0.04
C GLN A 53 5.78 -52.83 -1.10
N THR A 54 6.47 -53.05 -2.21
CA THR A 54 6.00 -53.96 -3.27
C THR A 54 6.92 -55.17 -3.31
N ILE A 55 6.29 -56.31 -3.09
CA ILE A 55 6.84 -57.67 -3.16
C ILE A 55 7.50 -57.90 -4.51
N LEU A 56 8.68 -58.54 -4.48
CA LEU A 56 9.46 -58.98 -5.63
C LEU A 56 8.62 -59.86 -6.57
N SER A 57 8.61 -59.51 -7.85
CA SER A 57 8.27 -60.40 -8.96
C SER A 57 9.12 -60.04 -10.18
N PRO A 58 9.62 -61.02 -10.94
CA PRO A 58 10.82 -60.86 -11.76
C PRO A 58 10.61 -60.12 -13.08
N LEU A 59 11.67 -59.45 -13.52
CA LEU A 59 11.81 -58.72 -14.79
C LEU A 59 11.36 -59.53 -16.02
N PRO A 60 10.78 -58.82 -17.02
CA PRO A 60 11.06 -59.11 -18.42
C PRO A 60 11.75 -57.93 -19.12
N LYS A 61 12.97 -58.21 -19.61
CA LYS A 61 13.62 -57.77 -20.84
C LYS A 61 13.34 -56.33 -21.35
N ARG A 62 14.30 -55.46 -21.01
CA ARG A 62 14.91 -54.38 -21.82
C ARG A 62 14.42 -54.29 -23.28
N ARG A 63 13.48 -53.38 -23.56
CA ARG A 63 13.32 -52.74 -24.88
C ARG A 63 13.99 -51.38 -24.84
N LYS A 64 15.07 -51.21 -25.62
CA LYS A 64 15.65 -49.89 -25.90
C LYS A 64 14.67 -49.13 -26.79
N THR A 65 13.79 -48.34 -26.21
CA THR A 65 13.04 -47.32 -26.94
C THR A 65 13.94 -46.08 -27.07
N GLN A 66 14.39 -45.81 -28.30
CA GLN A 66 14.98 -44.53 -28.72
C GLN A 66 13.92 -43.43 -28.56
N VAL A 67 13.73 -42.95 -27.33
CA VAL A 67 12.95 -41.74 -27.07
C VAL A 67 13.89 -40.55 -27.20
N THR A 68 13.97 -40.10 -28.45
CA THR A 68 13.95 -38.69 -28.84
C THR A 68 15.06 -37.79 -28.28
N GLN A 69 16.23 -37.86 -28.91
CA GLN A 69 17.24 -36.80 -28.91
C GLN A 69 16.65 -35.41 -29.29
N LYS A 70 15.55 -35.39 -30.06
CA LYS A 70 14.78 -34.20 -30.41
C LYS A 70 14.07 -33.52 -29.22
N VAL A 71 13.60 -34.29 -28.23
CA VAL A 71 12.90 -33.72 -27.05
C VAL A 71 13.91 -33.11 -26.08
N LEU A 72 15.09 -33.73 -25.92
CA LEU A 72 16.18 -33.15 -25.13
C LEU A 72 16.70 -31.85 -25.77
N TRP A 73 16.79 -31.80 -27.10
CA TRP A 73 17.23 -30.60 -27.82
C TRP A 73 16.22 -29.44 -27.68
N LEU A 74 14.92 -29.73 -27.79
CA LEU A 74 13.87 -28.72 -27.55
C LEU A 74 13.88 -28.21 -26.11
N PHE A 75 14.15 -29.07 -25.13
CA PHE A 75 14.28 -28.66 -23.73
C PHE A 75 15.51 -27.75 -23.54
N CYS A 76 16.66 -28.09 -24.13
CA CYS A 76 17.84 -27.22 -24.12
C CYS A 76 17.60 -25.87 -24.80
N CYS A 77 16.95 -25.85 -25.97
CA CYS A 77 16.62 -24.59 -26.66
C CYS A 77 15.65 -23.73 -25.84
N PHE A 78 14.66 -24.34 -25.18
CA PHE A 78 13.75 -23.62 -24.28
C PHE A 78 14.50 -22.97 -23.11
N TRP A 79 15.43 -23.70 -22.48
CA TRP A 79 16.25 -23.14 -21.39
C TRP A 79 17.24 -22.08 -21.86
N LEU A 80 17.78 -22.19 -23.08
CA LEU A 80 18.62 -21.14 -23.67
C LEU A 80 17.82 -19.87 -23.99
N ILE A 81 16.57 -19.99 -24.45
CA ILE A 81 15.68 -18.84 -24.69
C ILE A 81 15.26 -18.19 -23.37
N VAL A 82 14.91 -18.98 -22.35
CA VAL A 82 14.58 -18.45 -21.01
C VAL A 82 15.81 -17.79 -20.37
N GLY A 83 16.99 -18.39 -20.50
CA GLY A 83 18.25 -17.80 -20.04
C GLY A 83 18.60 -16.51 -20.77
N TYR A 84 18.45 -16.46 -22.10
CA TYR A 84 18.65 -15.25 -22.91
C TYR A 84 17.65 -14.15 -22.56
N LEU A 85 16.37 -14.48 -22.36
CA LEU A 85 15.37 -13.53 -21.88
C LEU A 85 15.72 -13.00 -20.49
N TRP A 86 16.27 -13.82 -19.60
CA TRP A 86 16.74 -13.37 -18.28
C TRP A 86 17.98 -12.47 -18.38
N LEU A 87 18.88 -12.74 -19.32
CA LEU A 87 20.10 -11.96 -19.56
C LEU A 87 19.80 -10.61 -20.22
N VAL A 88 18.90 -10.58 -21.22
CA VAL A 88 18.38 -9.35 -21.86
C VAL A 88 17.52 -8.53 -20.88
N SER A 89 16.80 -9.19 -19.98
CA SER A 89 16.08 -8.52 -18.88
C SER A 89 17.01 -8.04 -17.78
N GLY A 90 18.21 -8.60 -17.65
CA GLY A 90 19.22 -8.21 -16.66
C GLY A 90 19.99 -6.95 -17.06
N ASP A 91 20.26 -6.76 -18.36
CA ASP A 91 21.00 -5.59 -18.86
C ASP A 91 20.12 -4.37 -19.17
N THR A 92 18.80 -4.50 -19.16
CA THR A 92 17.88 -3.35 -19.22
C THR A 92 17.77 -2.57 -17.90
N TYR A 93 18.41 -3.04 -16.82
CA TYR A 93 18.46 -2.31 -15.55
C TYR A 93 19.72 -1.45 -15.36
N LYS A 94 20.70 -1.47 -16.27
CA LYS A 94 21.99 -0.78 -16.07
C LYS A 94 22.15 0.56 -16.79
N ASN A 95 21.16 1.00 -17.56
CA ASN A 95 21.14 2.34 -18.17
C ASN A 95 20.00 3.23 -17.66
N SER A 96 19.61 3.07 -16.39
CA SER A 96 18.97 4.18 -15.69
C SER A 96 20.08 5.08 -15.19
N ALA A 97 20.18 6.25 -15.82
CA ALA A 97 21.12 7.32 -15.51
C ALA A 97 21.54 7.34 -14.03
N VAL A 98 22.85 7.37 -13.83
CA VAL A 98 23.49 7.81 -12.59
C VAL A 98 22.84 9.14 -12.22
N MET A 99 21.87 9.11 -11.30
CA MET A 99 21.41 10.31 -10.62
C MET A 99 22.59 10.80 -9.78
N PRO A 100 22.87 12.11 -9.76
CA PRO A 100 23.90 12.66 -8.89
C PRO A 100 23.57 12.29 -7.42
N PRO A 101 24.59 11.96 -6.61
CA PRO A 101 24.41 11.42 -5.25
C PRO A 101 23.85 12.43 -4.23
N ASP A 102 23.42 13.62 -4.65
CA ASP A 102 22.90 14.67 -3.77
C ASP A 102 21.37 14.75 -3.67
N LEU A 103 20.64 13.75 -4.18
CA LEU A 103 19.20 13.63 -3.89
C LEU A 103 18.96 12.87 -2.57
N HIS A 104 19.42 13.44 -1.45
CA HIS A 104 18.82 13.20 -0.14
C HIS A 104 17.39 13.78 -0.11
N PHE A 105 16.45 13.19 -0.85
CA PHE A 105 15.03 13.57 -0.80
C PHE A 105 14.34 12.81 0.34
N VAL A 106 14.86 13.04 1.54
CA VAL A 106 14.03 12.99 2.75
C VAL A 106 13.35 14.34 2.82
N HIS A 107 12.36 14.58 1.97
CA HIS A 107 11.39 15.66 2.19
C HIS A 107 10.03 15.01 2.17
N ARG A 108 9.36 15.07 3.32
CA ARG A 108 7.89 15.10 3.37
C ARG A 108 7.47 16.05 2.25
N VAL A 109 6.87 15.55 1.18
CA VAL A 109 6.23 16.44 0.19
C VAL A 109 4.97 16.93 0.88
N GLY A 110 5.17 17.94 1.71
CA GLY A 110 4.32 18.42 2.76
C GLY A 110 5.10 19.54 3.45
N ASP A 111 5.45 20.58 2.71
CA ASP A 111 5.71 21.87 3.34
C ASP A 111 4.52 22.17 4.27
N GLU A 112 4.76 22.76 5.44
CA GLU A 112 3.69 23.15 6.40
C GLU A 112 2.55 23.92 5.71
N VAL A 113 2.93 24.73 4.71
CA VAL A 113 2.05 25.51 3.84
C VAL A 113 1.13 24.62 2.99
N THR A 114 1.55 23.40 2.66
CA THR A 114 0.82 22.45 1.81
C THR A 114 -0.26 21.71 2.59
N GLN A 115 0.04 21.17 3.78
CA GLN A 115 -0.95 20.44 4.59
C GLN A 115 -2.12 21.34 5.02
N GLU A 116 -1.83 22.57 5.48
CA GLU A 116 -2.87 23.54 5.82
C GLU A 116 -3.73 23.90 4.60
N LYS A 117 -3.10 24.16 3.44
CA LYS A 117 -3.83 24.44 2.20
C LYS A 117 -4.74 23.29 1.80
N TRP A 118 -4.27 22.04 1.90
CA TRP A 118 -5.06 20.84 1.62
C TRP A 118 -6.24 20.75 2.57
N LEU A 119 -5.99 20.90 3.87
CA LEU A 119 -7.03 20.86 4.89
C LEU A 119 -8.09 21.93 4.64
N ARG A 120 -7.69 23.18 4.39
CA ARG A 120 -8.62 24.27 4.08
C ARG A 120 -9.41 24.01 2.81
N ALA A 121 -8.76 23.60 1.72
CA ALA A 121 -9.43 23.34 0.45
C ALA A 121 -10.49 22.23 0.57
N MET A 122 -10.21 21.19 1.36
CA MET A 122 -11.10 20.05 1.58
C MET A 122 -12.14 20.27 2.69
N SER A 123 -11.99 21.31 3.50
CA SER A 123 -12.88 21.61 4.62
C SER A 123 -14.08 22.46 4.19
N THR A 124 -15.23 22.20 4.83
CA THR A 124 -16.42 23.06 4.75
C THR A 124 -16.15 24.43 5.38
N PRO A 125 -16.93 25.48 5.05
CA PRO A 125 -16.78 26.80 5.67
C PRO A 125 -16.77 26.76 7.20
N ALA A 126 -17.68 25.99 7.82
CA ALA A 126 -17.73 25.82 9.26
C ALA A 126 -16.46 25.17 9.83
N GLN A 127 -15.94 24.13 9.16
CA GLN A 127 -14.68 23.48 9.57
C GLN A 127 -13.47 24.41 9.42
N ARG A 128 -13.47 25.32 8.44
CA ARG A 128 -12.41 26.34 8.29
C ARG A 128 -12.43 27.34 9.45
N THR A 129 -13.61 27.84 9.81
CA THR A 129 -13.74 28.70 10.99
C THR A 129 -13.31 27.98 12.27
N ASP A 130 -13.72 26.72 12.45
CA ASP A 130 -13.27 25.89 13.58
C ASP A 130 -11.75 25.71 13.60
N LEU A 131 -11.12 25.56 12.42
CA LEU A 131 -9.67 25.47 12.28
C LEU A 131 -9.00 26.78 12.70
N ASP A 132 -9.48 27.92 12.23
CA ASP A 132 -8.92 29.23 12.57
C ASP A 132 -8.96 29.46 14.10
N VAL A 133 -10.12 29.24 14.72
CA VAL A 133 -10.28 29.35 16.18
C VAL A 133 -9.38 28.36 16.92
N PHE A 134 -9.21 27.14 16.40
CA PHE A 134 -8.33 26.15 17.02
C PHE A 134 -6.86 26.60 16.96
N LEU A 135 -6.41 27.11 15.82
CA LEU A 135 -5.03 27.53 15.62
C LEU A 135 -4.69 28.79 16.43
N GLU A 136 -5.63 29.73 16.56
CA GLU A 136 -5.48 30.90 17.43
C GLU A 136 -5.34 30.51 18.91
N ARG A 137 -6.07 29.49 19.37
CA ARG A 137 -6.01 29.00 20.76
C ARG A 137 -4.76 28.19 21.07
N ASN A 138 -4.08 27.68 20.05
CA ASN A 138 -2.90 26.81 20.17
C ASN A 138 -1.67 27.46 19.52
N ASP A 139 -1.56 28.78 19.60
CA ASP A 139 -0.44 29.58 19.06
C ASP A 139 0.94 29.17 19.61
N SER A 140 0.97 28.60 20.81
CA SER A 140 2.14 28.07 21.49
C SER A 140 2.67 26.74 20.93
N ILE A 141 1.89 26.03 20.12
CA ILE A 141 2.27 24.74 19.53
C ILE A 141 2.76 24.99 18.09
N PRO A 142 3.80 24.28 17.60
CA PRO A 142 4.19 24.34 16.20
C PRO A 142 3.00 24.11 15.26
N ARG A 143 2.93 24.88 14.17
CA ARG A 143 1.78 24.90 13.27
C ARG A 143 1.42 23.52 12.70
N GLU A 144 2.42 22.74 12.30
CA GLU A 144 2.24 21.37 11.80
C GLU A 144 1.59 20.46 12.86
N GLU A 145 2.10 20.51 14.09
CA GLU A 145 1.56 19.71 15.19
C GLU A 145 0.14 20.14 15.57
N ALA A 146 -0.16 21.44 15.57
CA ALA A 146 -1.51 21.94 15.80
C ALA A 146 -2.49 21.46 14.71
N ILE A 147 -2.07 21.46 13.44
CA ILE A 147 -2.87 20.92 12.33
C ILE A 147 -3.11 19.43 12.50
N ASP A 148 -2.09 18.64 12.83
CA ASP A 148 -2.22 17.21 13.09
C ASP A 148 -3.18 16.92 14.25
N GLN A 149 -3.09 17.69 15.33
CA GLN A 149 -4.01 17.61 16.47
C GLN A 149 -5.45 17.97 16.08
N PHE A 150 -5.63 19.00 15.25
CA PHE A 150 -6.96 19.37 14.74
C PHE A 150 -7.56 18.25 13.88
N ILE A 151 -6.80 17.70 12.93
CA ILE A 151 -7.22 16.59 12.08
C ILE A 151 -7.62 15.39 12.95
N ALA A 152 -6.79 15.02 13.93
CA ALA A 152 -7.02 13.89 14.81
C ALA A 152 -8.25 14.08 15.73
N SER A 153 -8.46 15.29 16.28
CA SER A 153 -9.57 15.59 17.19
C SER A 153 -10.92 15.64 16.47
N ARG A 154 -10.92 16.08 15.21
CA ARG A 154 -12.13 16.17 14.37
C ARG A 154 -12.36 14.95 13.49
N GLY A 155 -11.47 13.95 13.55
CA GLY A 155 -11.58 12.72 12.75
C GLY A 155 -11.52 13.00 11.25
N LEU A 156 -10.79 14.04 10.85
CA LEU A 156 -10.61 14.42 9.46
C LEU A 156 -9.54 13.54 8.81
N VAL A 157 -9.50 13.59 7.48
CA VAL A 157 -8.47 12.90 6.71
C VAL A 157 -7.46 13.91 6.24
N ASP A 158 -6.20 13.60 6.47
CA ASP A 158 -5.08 14.32 5.91
C ASP A 158 -4.84 13.86 4.46
N TRP A 159 -5.31 14.69 3.52
CA TRP A 159 -5.15 14.45 2.09
C TRP A 159 -3.77 14.83 1.56
N SER A 160 -2.94 15.52 2.35
CA SER A 160 -1.58 15.89 1.95
C SER A 160 -0.61 14.71 2.04
N GLN A 161 -0.99 13.65 2.77
CA GLN A 161 -0.15 12.47 2.96
C GLN A 161 0.20 11.80 1.63
N LEU A 162 1.44 11.35 1.54
CA LEU A 162 1.90 10.54 0.42
C LEU A 162 1.01 9.30 0.28
N PRO A 163 0.42 9.05 -0.90
CA PRO A 163 -0.38 7.85 -1.13
C PRO A 163 0.38 6.56 -0.81
N ILE A 164 -0.28 5.50 -0.37
CA ILE A 164 0.42 4.27 0.05
C ILE A 164 1.14 3.52 -1.09
N ASN A 165 0.85 3.84 -2.34
CA ASN A 165 1.32 3.13 -3.52
C ASN A 165 2.32 3.95 -4.35
N MET A 166 3.30 4.59 -3.71
CA MET A 166 4.28 5.45 -4.38
C MET A 166 5.35 4.66 -5.15
N SER A 167 5.11 4.45 -6.44
CA SER A 167 6.20 4.24 -7.41
C SER A 167 6.77 5.59 -7.85
N VAL A 168 7.92 5.60 -8.52
CA VAL A 168 8.50 6.82 -9.13
C VAL A 168 7.47 7.55 -10.01
N HIS A 169 6.72 6.80 -10.82
CA HIS A 169 5.65 7.36 -11.65
C HIS A 169 4.50 7.97 -10.82
N HIS A 170 4.06 7.31 -9.75
CA HIS A 170 3.02 7.84 -8.89
C HIS A 170 3.47 9.08 -8.10
N GLN A 171 4.76 9.20 -7.75
CA GLN A 171 5.31 10.42 -7.12
C GLN A 171 5.20 11.62 -8.04
N GLN A 172 5.60 11.49 -9.31
CA GLN A 172 5.49 12.59 -10.26
C GLN A 172 4.04 12.95 -10.54
N LEU A 173 3.16 11.95 -10.66
CA LEU A 173 1.75 12.18 -10.85
C LEU A 173 1.11 12.88 -9.64
N TYR A 174 1.48 12.49 -8.42
CA TYR A 174 1.01 13.12 -7.19
C TYR A 174 1.43 14.59 -7.10
N ARG A 175 2.65 14.93 -7.55
CA ARG A 175 3.14 16.33 -7.59
C ARG A 175 2.29 17.24 -8.49
N LEU A 176 1.49 16.69 -9.41
CA LEU A 176 0.60 17.47 -10.26
C LEU A 176 -0.69 17.91 -9.57
N PHE A 177 -1.06 17.26 -8.45
CA PHE A 177 -2.24 17.60 -7.67
C PHE A 177 -2.03 18.92 -6.94
N GLN A 178 -3.06 19.76 -6.93
CA GLN A 178 -3.13 20.94 -6.08
C GLN A 178 -3.95 20.68 -4.83
N PRO A 179 -3.76 21.48 -3.77
CA PRO A 179 -4.65 21.47 -2.62
C PRO A 179 -6.14 21.53 -3.01
N GLY A 180 -6.89 20.50 -2.62
CA GLY A 180 -8.33 20.36 -2.95
C GLY A 180 -8.62 19.41 -4.10
N ASP A 181 -7.61 19.02 -4.89
CA ASP A 181 -7.80 18.08 -5.99
C ASP A 181 -8.00 16.67 -5.45
N THR A 182 -9.17 16.09 -5.69
CA THR A 182 -9.38 14.64 -5.51
C THR A 182 -9.19 13.86 -6.80
N SER A 183 -9.13 14.55 -7.93
CA SER A 183 -8.81 13.98 -9.23
C SER A 183 -8.31 15.01 -10.22
N ILE A 184 -7.37 14.60 -11.06
CA ILE A 184 -6.85 15.40 -12.18
C ILE A 184 -6.96 14.60 -13.48
N VAL A 185 -7.13 15.31 -14.59
CA VAL A 185 -6.99 14.73 -15.93
C VAL A 185 -5.58 15.01 -16.41
N CYS A 186 -4.89 13.99 -16.91
CA CYS A 186 -3.51 14.11 -17.38
C CYS A 186 -3.44 13.82 -18.87
N LYS A 187 -2.67 14.65 -19.58
CA LYS A 187 -2.27 14.40 -20.96
C LYS A 187 -1.00 13.57 -20.99
N GLY A 188 -0.94 12.60 -21.91
CA GLY A 188 0.25 11.81 -22.15
C GLY A 188 0.14 10.35 -21.71
N ASN A 189 1.22 9.61 -21.89
CA ASN A 189 1.31 8.21 -21.52
C ASN A 189 1.93 8.12 -20.12
N LEU A 190 1.31 7.35 -19.22
CA LEU A 190 1.83 7.08 -17.87
C LEU A 190 3.30 6.64 -17.83
N ARG A 191 3.80 6.04 -18.92
CA ARG A 191 5.17 5.55 -19.07
C ARG A 191 6.13 6.51 -19.78
N GLN A 192 5.64 7.61 -20.37
CA GLN A 192 6.45 8.54 -21.17
C GLN A 192 6.29 9.97 -20.66
N TYR A 193 7.42 10.66 -20.55
CA TYR A 193 7.51 12.02 -20.00
C TYR A 193 7.51 13.08 -21.10
N PRO A 194 7.12 14.33 -20.77
CA PRO A 194 6.60 14.82 -19.48
C PRO A 194 5.08 14.62 -19.32
N LEU A 195 4.63 14.33 -18.08
CA LEU A 195 3.20 14.33 -17.72
C LEU A 195 2.74 15.76 -17.42
N GLN A 196 1.57 16.14 -17.95
CA GLN A 196 0.97 17.44 -17.69
C GLN A 196 -0.47 17.27 -17.21
N ALA A 197 -0.83 17.94 -16.11
CA ALA A 197 -2.22 18.04 -15.68
C ALA A 197 -2.96 19.03 -16.59
N ILE A 198 -4.07 18.57 -17.16
CA ILE A 198 -5.02 19.43 -17.86
C ILE A 198 -5.91 20.04 -16.80
N ARG A 199 -5.77 21.34 -16.59
CA ARG A 199 -6.64 22.12 -15.71
C ARG A 199 -7.68 22.82 -16.57
N TYR A 200 -8.94 22.62 -16.23
CA TYR A 200 -10.04 23.30 -16.88
C TYR A 200 -10.42 24.47 -15.99
N ASP A 201 -10.17 25.69 -16.46
CA ASP A 201 -10.82 26.87 -15.88
C ASP A 201 -12.29 26.81 -16.29
N TYR A 202 -13.17 26.73 -15.30
CA TYR A 202 -14.62 26.60 -15.47
C TYR A 202 -15.26 27.78 -16.24
N ASP A 203 -14.51 28.85 -16.52
CA ASP A 203 -14.95 30.02 -17.29
C ASP A 203 -14.87 29.85 -18.82
N THR A 204 -14.30 28.76 -19.33
CA THR A 204 -14.23 28.53 -20.78
C THR A 204 -15.21 27.45 -21.23
N THR A 205 -16.31 27.89 -21.86
CA THR A 205 -17.39 27.08 -22.45
C THR A 205 -16.95 26.19 -23.63
N PHE A 206 -15.65 26.08 -23.92
CA PHE A 206 -15.12 25.25 -24.99
C PHE A 206 -14.45 24.00 -24.44
N PHE A 207 -15.26 22.93 -24.35
CA PHE A 207 -14.77 21.57 -24.14
C PHE A 207 -14.08 21.05 -25.40
N GLU A 208 -12.84 21.47 -25.66
CA GLU A 208 -11.98 20.69 -26.55
C GLU A 208 -11.60 19.39 -25.82
N LYS A 209 -12.18 18.27 -26.27
CA LYS A 209 -11.74 16.94 -25.84
C LYS A 209 -10.24 16.85 -26.11
N PRO A 210 -9.38 16.62 -25.10
CA PRO A 210 -7.96 16.51 -25.34
C PRO A 210 -7.71 15.36 -26.32
N ALA A 211 -6.91 15.61 -27.36
CA ALA A 211 -6.47 14.58 -28.28
C ALA A 211 -5.84 13.42 -27.49
N LYS A 212 -6.30 12.18 -27.77
CA LYS A 212 -5.87 10.96 -27.06
C LYS A 212 -4.34 10.77 -27.18
N PRO A 213 -3.65 10.20 -26.16
CA PRO A 213 -4.19 9.58 -24.95
C PRO A 213 -4.23 10.53 -23.74
N PHE A 214 -5.33 10.47 -22.99
CA PHE A 214 -5.48 11.07 -21.68
C PHE A 214 -5.90 10.00 -20.66
N PHE A 215 -5.53 10.20 -19.40
CA PHE A 215 -5.96 9.36 -18.29
C PHE A 215 -6.38 10.23 -17.12
N ARG A 216 -7.19 9.68 -16.22
CA ARG A 216 -7.59 10.34 -14.99
C ARG A 216 -6.79 9.76 -13.84
N ALA A 217 -6.14 10.61 -13.06
CA ALA A 217 -5.57 10.24 -11.77
C ALA A 217 -6.54 10.65 -10.67
N ARG A 218 -6.74 9.80 -9.66
CA ARG A 218 -7.62 10.08 -8.52
C ARG A 218 -6.97 9.70 -7.22
N LEU A 219 -7.15 10.53 -6.21
CA LEU A 219 -6.88 10.18 -4.82
C LEU A 219 -8.14 9.55 -4.24
N ILE A 220 -8.02 8.32 -3.77
CA ILE A 220 -9.10 7.60 -3.11
C ILE A 220 -8.70 7.30 -1.67
N LEU A 221 -9.68 7.29 -0.79
CA LEU A 221 -9.48 6.78 0.56
C LEU A 221 -9.65 5.28 0.57
N ILE A 222 -8.80 4.63 1.35
CA ILE A 222 -8.85 3.20 1.59
C ILE A 222 -8.81 2.92 3.09
N TYR A 223 -9.50 1.86 3.49
CA TYR A 223 -9.44 1.30 4.83
C TYR A 223 -9.26 -0.21 4.71
N LYS A 224 -8.15 -0.74 5.25
CA LYS A 224 -7.82 -2.17 5.16
C LYS A 224 -7.96 -2.73 3.72
N ASN A 225 -7.42 -2.01 2.74
CA ASN A 225 -7.47 -2.32 1.30
C ASN A 225 -8.85 -2.20 0.62
N TYR A 226 -9.88 -1.74 1.30
CA TYR A 226 -11.18 -1.48 0.69
C TYR A 226 -11.37 0.02 0.42
N PRO A 227 -11.94 0.40 -0.74
CA PRO A 227 -12.24 1.80 -1.03
C PRO A 227 -13.28 2.32 -0.03
N VAL A 228 -13.06 3.56 0.40
CA VAL A 228 -13.91 4.26 1.35
C VAL A 228 -14.75 5.28 0.59
N LEU A 229 -16.05 5.22 0.84
CA LEU A 229 -17.05 6.17 0.37
C LEU A 229 -17.13 7.30 1.39
N VAL A 230 -16.83 8.52 0.95
CA VAL A 230 -16.99 9.73 1.77
C VAL A 230 -18.42 10.21 1.65
N LYS A 231 -19.11 10.38 2.78
CA LYS A 231 -20.47 10.94 2.86
C LYS A 231 -20.51 12.06 3.91
N PRO A 232 -21.50 12.97 3.87
CA PRO A 232 -21.62 14.05 4.85
C PRO A 232 -21.58 13.57 6.30
N GLU A 233 -22.20 12.41 6.56
CA GLU A 233 -22.28 11.83 7.89
C GLU A 233 -21.05 11.01 8.32
N GLY A 234 -20.07 10.81 7.42
CA GLY A 234 -18.79 10.17 7.72
C GLY A 234 -18.29 9.23 6.62
N TYR A 235 -17.39 8.32 7.01
CA TYR A 235 -16.71 7.40 6.09
C TYR A 235 -17.40 6.04 6.08
N TYR A 236 -17.54 5.44 4.90
CA TYR A 236 -18.24 4.17 4.72
C TYR A 236 -17.41 3.19 3.88
N ILE A 237 -17.43 1.91 4.23
CA ILE A 237 -16.74 0.86 3.49
C ILE A 237 -17.76 -0.14 3.00
N LYS A 238 -17.61 -0.59 1.75
CA LYS A 238 -18.37 -1.73 1.22
C LYS A 238 -17.39 -2.86 0.94
N THR A 239 -17.40 -3.89 1.78
CA THR A 239 -16.63 -5.11 1.50
C THR A 239 -17.42 -6.01 0.52
N PRO A 240 -16.75 -6.92 -0.22
CA PRO A 240 -17.41 -7.83 -1.16
C PRO A 240 -18.51 -8.68 -0.52
N TYR A 241 -18.38 -8.96 0.77
CA TYR A 241 -19.31 -9.80 1.54
C TYR A 241 -20.49 -9.02 2.14
N GLN A 242 -20.49 -7.69 2.04
CA GLN A 242 -21.51 -6.83 2.64
C GLN A 242 -22.45 -6.26 1.59
N ARG A 243 -23.76 -6.49 1.77
CA ARG A 243 -24.80 -5.92 0.89
C ARG A 243 -24.90 -4.38 1.00
N LYS A 244 -24.64 -3.84 2.19
CA LYS A 244 -24.69 -2.39 2.48
C LYS A 244 -23.33 -1.90 2.97
N ALA A 245 -23.00 -0.65 2.64
CA ALA A 245 -21.79 -0.02 3.15
C ALA A 245 -21.92 0.21 4.66
N GLN A 246 -20.88 -0.13 5.41
CA GLN A 246 -20.81 0.06 6.85
C GLN A 246 -20.00 1.31 7.19
N LYS A 247 -20.47 2.08 8.17
CA LYS A 247 -19.75 3.26 8.65
C LYS A 247 -18.44 2.82 9.32
N VAL A 248 -17.35 3.53 9.04
CA VAL A 248 -16.10 3.39 9.79
C VAL A 248 -16.38 3.76 11.24
N VAL A 249 -16.02 2.88 12.16
CA VAL A 249 -16.22 3.10 13.60
C VAL A 249 -15.36 4.28 14.05
N LYS A 250 -15.87 5.10 14.97
CA LYS A 250 -15.14 6.23 15.56
C LYS A 250 -13.77 5.78 16.10
N GLY A 251 -12.70 6.46 15.68
CA GLY A 251 -11.30 6.11 15.92
C GLY A 251 -10.66 5.29 14.79
N GLY A 252 -11.46 4.66 13.93
CA GLY A 252 -11.00 3.95 12.73
C GLY A 252 -10.61 4.89 11.58
N GLU A 253 -11.02 6.15 11.64
CA GLU A 253 -10.66 7.19 10.67
C GLU A 253 -9.15 7.43 10.64
N LYS A 254 -8.46 7.23 11.78
CA LYS A 254 -6.99 7.30 11.88
C LYS A 254 -6.27 6.23 11.05
N LEU A 255 -6.98 5.18 10.62
CA LEU A 255 -6.44 4.10 9.78
C LEU A 255 -6.79 4.30 8.30
N LEU A 256 -7.47 5.40 7.95
CA LEU A 256 -7.71 5.76 6.57
C LEU A 256 -6.38 6.13 5.94
N GLN A 257 -6.16 5.63 4.74
CA GLN A 257 -4.97 5.92 3.96
C GLN A 257 -5.38 6.45 2.59
N VAL A 258 -4.56 7.32 2.03
CA VAL A 258 -4.73 7.82 0.66
C VAL A 258 -4.09 6.81 -0.30
N LYS A 259 -4.77 6.49 -1.40
CA LYS A 259 -4.23 5.69 -2.49
C LYS A 259 -4.45 6.43 -3.80
N LEU A 260 -3.42 6.47 -4.64
CA LEU A 260 -3.51 7.06 -5.97
C LEU A 260 -3.91 5.99 -6.97
N ILE A 261 -4.94 6.24 -7.76
CA ILE A 261 -5.37 5.34 -8.84
C ILE A 261 -5.35 6.07 -10.17
N THR A 262 -5.11 5.32 -11.24
CA THR A 262 -5.15 5.82 -12.62
C THR A 262 -6.18 5.06 -13.42
N GLU A 263 -7.04 5.79 -14.13
CA GLU A 263 -8.10 5.26 -14.97
C GLU A 263 -7.85 5.76 -16.39
N GLN A 264 -7.56 4.86 -17.32
CA GLN A 264 -7.43 5.21 -18.73
C GLN A 264 -8.83 5.33 -19.33
N LYS A 265 -9.22 6.53 -19.78
CA LYS A 265 -10.48 6.72 -20.50
C LYS A 265 -10.24 6.33 -21.96
N GLN A 266 -10.91 5.26 -22.40
CA GLN A 266 -10.94 4.83 -23.80
C GLN A 266 -11.80 5.76 -24.65
#